data_AF-A0A2D9IYG0-F1
#
_entry.id   AF-A0A2D9IYG0-F1
#
_cell.length_a   1.000
_cell.length_b   1.000
_cell.length_c   1.000
_cell.angle_alpha   90.00
_cell.angle_beta   90.00
_cell.angle_gamma   90.00
#
_symmetry.space_group_name_H-M   'P 1'
#
loop_
_entity.id
_entity.type
_entity.pdbx_description
1 polymer ?
#
loop_
_entity_poly.entity_id
_entity_poly.type
_entity_poly.pdbx_seq_one_letter_code
_entity_poly.pdbx_strand_id
1 'polypeptide(L)'
;VDKPKIISRAEWGARNPKYDYSNHPYFNKMTLHHSAGWAATTLEEGKAAVKSIQEFHQDGRGWSDIGYHFLVDMGGNIYQGRPETVLGAHVGGANTGNIGVCILGCYHPPESSIPCYDEMTYNSEQSLIQLYAWISDTYGVEPKLLKGHRDYFGTTSCPGNNVWSKLPELRSEISLFIMYGFQPTRFALFQNYPNPFNSSTTLHYDLPKPSSVVISIYDILGNEVIELVNEEQHYGYKKIIWNGENREGNKVSPGVYFYKAKLGELIETKKMTLMK
;
A
#
# COMPACT_ATOMS: atom_id res chain seq x y z
N VAL A 1 -12.45 4.35 3.10
CA VAL A 1 -11.08 3.82 3.30
C VAL A 1 -10.63 4.14 4.72
N ASP A 2 -10.12 3.17 5.47
CA ASP A 2 -9.65 3.42 6.85
C ASP A 2 -8.37 4.27 6.88
N LYS A 3 -8.25 5.13 7.91
CA LYS A 3 -7.00 5.88 8.14
C LYS A 3 -5.86 4.87 8.42
N PRO A 4 -4.74 4.92 7.68
CA PRO A 4 -3.63 4.02 7.94
C PRO A 4 -3.04 4.27 9.34
N LYS A 5 -2.24 3.32 9.84
CA LYS A 5 -1.49 3.55 11.08
C LYS A 5 -0.50 4.69 10.88
N ILE A 6 -0.70 5.78 11.62
CA ILE A 6 0.17 6.95 11.60
C ILE A 6 0.96 7.01 12.90
N ILE A 7 2.26 7.20 12.79
CA ILE A 7 3.13 7.57 13.91
C ILE A 7 2.87 9.04 14.20
N SER A 8 2.23 9.28 15.33
CA SER A 8 1.85 10.60 15.79
C SER A 8 3.06 11.48 16.06
N ARG A 9 2.82 12.80 16.10
CA ARG A 9 3.81 13.80 16.50
C ARG A 9 4.47 13.49 17.84
N ALA A 10 3.71 13.00 18.81
CA ALA A 10 4.24 12.62 20.11
C ALA A 10 5.19 11.41 20.00
N GLU A 11 4.83 10.40 19.19
CA GLU A 11 5.61 9.16 19.05
C GLU A 11 6.97 9.36 18.37
N TRP A 12 7.11 10.32 17.45
CA TRP A 12 8.41 10.64 16.84
C TRP A 12 9.15 11.80 17.54
N GLY A 13 8.56 12.39 18.58
CA GLY A 13 9.20 13.42 19.39
C GLY A 13 9.20 14.81 18.74
N ALA A 14 8.09 15.19 18.12
CA ALA A 14 7.91 16.49 17.48
C ALA A 14 8.08 17.66 18.45
N ARG A 15 8.79 18.69 18.01
CA ARG A 15 8.74 20.01 18.64
C ARG A 15 7.38 20.67 18.37
N ASN A 16 7.03 21.63 19.23
CA ASN A 16 5.90 22.52 18.98
C ASN A 16 6.18 23.43 17.76
N PRO A 17 5.14 23.87 17.04
CA PRO A 17 5.29 24.94 16.05
C PRO A 17 5.88 26.20 16.70
N LYS A 18 6.71 26.94 15.95
CA LYS A 18 7.30 28.22 16.42
C LYS A 18 6.26 29.34 16.48
N TYR A 19 5.20 29.26 15.69
CA TYR A 19 4.10 30.22 15.63
C TYR A 19 2.81 29.57 15.11
N ASP A 20 1.66 30.20 15.34
CA ASP A 20 0.36 29.62 15.03
C ASP A 20 0.20 29.24 13.55
N TYR A 21 -0.58 28.19 13.33
CA TYR A 21 -0.89 27.74 11.98
C TYR A 21 -2.04 28.52 11.36
N SER A 22 -1.96 28.70 10.05
CA SER A 22 -3.10 29.14 9.24
C SER A 22 -4.04 27.97 8.96
N ASN A 23 -5.35 28.22 9.06
CA ASN A 23 -6.39 27.25 8.73
C ASN A 23 -6.30 26.78 7.27
N HIS A 24 -6.59 25.50 7.01
CA HIS A 24 -6.68 24.91 5.68
C HIS A 24 -8.16 24.89 5.21
N PRO A 25 -8.59 25.81 4.33
CA PRO A 25 -10.02 26.09 4.15
C PRO A 25 -10.80 25.06 3.32
N TYR A 26 -10.14 24.31 2.44
CA TYR A 26 -10.74 23.31 1.55
C TYR A 26 -9.65 22.38 1.03
N PHE A 27 -9.99 21.26 0.38
CA PHE A 27 -9.03 20.32 -0.18
C PHE A 27 -9.33 20.04 -1.65
N ASN A 28 -8.36 20.22 -2.54
CA ASN A 28 -8.50 19.92 -3.97
C ASN A 28 -7.19 19.56 -4.68
N LYS A 29 -6.10 19.40 -3.94
CA LYS A 29 -4.77 19.04 -4.44
C LYS A 29 -4.10 18.06 -3.50
N MET A 30 -3.30 17.18 -4.08
CA MET A 30 -2.37 16.31 -3.36
C MET A 30 -1.01 16.39 -4.05
N THR A 31 0.06 16.40 -3.26
CA THR A 31 1.42 16.51 -3.82
C THR A 31 2.38 15.52 -3.19
N LEU A 32 3.04 14.72 -4.01
CA LEU A 32 4.14 13.86 -3.59
C LEU A 32 5.48 14.62 -3.73
N HIS A 33 6.22 14.60 -2.63
CA HIS A 33 7.58 15.13 -2.50
C HIS A 33 8.55 14.00 -2.17
N HIS A 34 9.84 14.26 -2.30
CA HIS A 34 10.86 13.47 -1.62
C HIS A 34 11.72 14.35 -0.71
N SER A 35 12.45 13.74 0.22
CA SER A 35 13.29 14.47 1.16
C SER A 35 14.62 14.96 0.55
N ALA A 36 15.05 14.36 -0.56
CA ALA A 36 16.30 14.66 -1.28
C ALA A 36 17.57 14.48 -0.43
N GLY A 37 17.57 13.48 0.46
CA GLY A 37 18.80 13.09 1.19
C GLY A 37 18.56 12.37 2.52
N TRP A 38 17.45 12.65 3.20
CA TRP A 38 17.08 11.89 4.40
C TRP A 38 16.35 10.61 4.02
N ALA A 39 17.00 9.46 4.18
CA ALA A 39 16.42 8.13 4.02
C ALA A 39 16.33 7.41 5.36
N ALA A 40 15.43 6.43 5.46
CA ALA A 40 15.29 5.58 6.63
C ALA A 40 14.63 4.25 6.25
N THR A 41 15.13 3.14 6.78
CA THR A 41 14.60 1.79 6.53
C THR A 41 13.93 1.18 7.75
N THR A 42 14.24 1.70 8.94
CA THR A 42 13.65 1.28 10.21
C THR A 42 12.84 2.41 10.85
N LEU A 43 11.94 2.03 11.77
CA LEU A 43 11.11 2.98 12.52
C LEU A 43 11.94 4.02 13.28
N GLU A 44 13.01 3.60 13.96
CA GLU A 44 13.83 4.51 14.76
C GLU A 44 14.66 5.47 13.89
N GLU A 45 15.19 4.99 12.76
CA GLU A 45 15.81 5.85 11.74
C GLU A 45 14.81 6.87 11.19
N GLY A 46 13.58 6.43 10.90
CA GLY A 46 12.56 7.30 10.32
C GLY A 46 12.10 8.37 11.30
N LYS A 47 11.91 8.05 12.59
CA LYS A 47 11.67 9.06 13.64
C LYS A 47 12.80 10.09 13.69
N ALA A 48 14.05 9.65 13.67
CA ALA A 48 15.22 10.54 13.68
C ALA A 48 15.31 11.42 12.43
N ALA A 49 15.02 10.86 11.25
CA ALA A 49 15.00 11.58 9.99
C ALA A 49 13.89 12.65 9.96
N VAL A 50 12.66 12.31 10.36
CA VAL A 50 11.52 13.24 10.41
C VAL A 50 11.80 14.39 11.38
N LYS A 51 12.38 14.08 12.55
CA LYS A 51 12.83 15.10 13.50
C LYS A 51 13.89 16.02 12.89
N SER A 52 14.90 15.46 12.21
CA SER A 52 15.94 16.26 11.55
C SER A 52 15.37 17.19 10.46
N ILE A 53 14.37 16.73 9.71
CA ILE A 53 13.65 17.56 8.72
C ILE A 53 12.87 18.69 9.41
N GLN A 54 12.19 18.42 10.53
CA GLN A 54 11.51 19.47 11.32
C GLN A 54 12.51 20.54 11.79
N GLU A 55 13.64 20.11 12.33
CA GLU A 55 14.69 21.00 12.84
C GLU A 55 15.27 21.87 11.72
N PHE A 56 15.58 21.27 10.56
CA PHE A 56 16.03 22.01 9.40
C PHE A 56 14.97 23.03 8.91
N HIS A 57 13.69 22.66 8.89
CA HIS A 57 12.63 23.58 8.49
C HIS A 57 12.45 24.73 9.49
N GLN A 58 12.49 24.46 10.79
CA GLN A 58 12.31 25.48 11.83
C GLN A 58 13.54 26.36 11.98
N ASP A 59 14.70 25.76 12.22
CA ASP A 59 15.91 26.47 12.62
C ASP A 59 16.75 26.89 11.39
N GLY A 60 16.68 26.13 10.29
CA GLY A 60 17.40 26.43 9.05
C GLY A 60 16.62 27.32 8.08
N ARG A 61 15.30 27.12 7.94
CA ARG A 61 14.44 27.88 7.01
C ARG A 61 13.52 28.91 7.69
N GLY A 62 13.46 28.92 9.01
CA GLY A 62 12.61 29.84 9.77
C GLY A 62 11.11 29.54 9.66
N TRP A 63 10.73 28.33 9.24
CA TRP A 63 9.31 27.95 9.14
C TRP A 63 8.71 27.64 10.51
N SER A 64 7.38 27.72 10.64
CA SER A 64 6.71 27.39 11.89
C SER A 64 6.98 25.96 12.32
N ASP A 65 6.93 25.04 11.36
CA ASP A 65 7.03 23.60 11.57
C ASP A 65 7.45 22.91 10.28
N ILE A 66 7.65 21.59 10.35
CA ILE A 66 7.86 20.73 9.18
C ILE A 66 6.88 21.06 8.04
N GLY A 67 7.35 21.18 6.81
CA GLY A 67 6.52 21.71 5.71
C GLY A 67 5.40 20.78 5.23
N TYR A 68 5.52 19.47 5.46
CA TYR A 68 4.62 18.43 4.93
C TYR A 68 3.53 18.04 5.94
N HIS A 69 2.42 17.49 5.46
CA HIS A 69 1.38 16.90 6.32
C HIS A 69 1.73 15.49 6.73
N PHE A 70 2.38 14.73 5.84
CA PHE A 70 2.84 13.37 6.10
C PHE A 70 4.22 13.11 5.53
N LEU A 71 4.92 12.15 6.12
CA LEU A 71 6.16 11.60 5.59
C LEU A 71 6.09 10.07 5.58
N VAL A 72 6.74 9.42 4.61
CA VAL A 72 6.75 7.96 4.47
C VAL A 72 8.18 7.47 4.31
N ASP A 73 8.62 6.52 5.12
CA ASP A 73 9.96 5.94 5.03
C ASP A 73 10.04 4.69 4.14
N MET A 74 11.25 4.18 3.91
CA MET A 74 11.50 2.98 3.08
C MET A 74 10.97 1.69 3.72
N GLY A 75 10.70 1.71 5.03
CA GLY A 75 10.06 0.63 5.78
C GLY A 75 8.54 0.62 5.66
N GLY A 76 7.93 1.66 5.08
CA GLY A 76 6.47 1.84 5.01
C GLY A 76 5.86 2.47 6.27
N ASN A 77 6.66 3.04 7.15
CA ASN A 77 6.11 3.80 8.27
C ASN A 77 5.63 5.17 7.80
N ILE A 78 4.47 5.60 8.29
CA ILE A 78 3.89 6.90 7.97
C ILE A 78 3.93 7.79 9.21
N TYR A 79 4.50 8.99 9.07
CA TYR A 79 4.69 9.94 10.15
C TYR A 79 3.79 11.16 9.97
N GLN A 80 3.11 11.59 11.04
CA GLN A 80 2.34 12.83 11.02
C GLN A 80 3.30 14.04 11.04
N GLY A 81 3.22 14.87 10.01
CA GLY A 81 3.81 16.21 9.97
C GLY A 81 2.84 17.24 10.54
N ARG A 82 2.49 18.26 9.76
CA ARG A 82 1.40 19.19 10.12
C ARG A 82 0.05 18.48 10.12
N PRO A 83 -0.91 18.90 10.96
CA PRO A 83 -2.31 18.50 10.80
C PRO A 83 -2.83 18.88 9.41
N GLU A 84 -3.66 18.03 8.82
CA GLU A 84 -4.27 18.21 7.50
C GLU A 84 -5.17 19.45 7.48
N THR A 85 -5.74 19.82 8.63
CA THR A 85 -6.60 21.00 8.81
C THR A 85 -5.84 22.33 8.83
N VAL A 86 -4.52 22.32 8.68
CA VAL A 86 -3.71 23.55 8.62
C VAL A 86 -2.86 23.60 7.35
N LEU A 87 -2.49 24.80 6.90
CA LEU A 87 -1.71 24.94 5.68
C LEU A 87 -0.30 24.33 5.80
N GLY A 88 0.05 23.51 4.81
CA GLY A 88 1.42 23.09 4.54
C GLY A 88 2.34 24.24 4.15
N ALA A 89 3.64 23.94 4.07
CA ALA A 89 4.68 24.82 3.55
C ALA A 89 5.58 24.05 2.57
N HIS A 90 4.98 23.30 1.64
CA HIS A 90 5.69 22.35 0.79
C HIS A 90 5.68 22.71 -0.71
N VAL A 91 4.72 23.50 -1.18
CA VAL A 91 4.73 24.06 -2.55
C VAL A 91 4.42 25.55 -2.48
N GLY A 92 5.45 26.40 -2.57
CA GLY A 92 5.30 27.85 -2.55
C GLY A 92 4.32 28.33 -3.63
N GLY A 93 3.30 29.09 -3.26
CA GLY A 93 2.25 29.53 -4.19
C GLY A 93 1.13 28.50 -4.46
N ALA A 94 1.23 27.27 -3.95
CA ALA A 94 0.19 26.25 -4.12
C ALA A 94 -0.09 25.40 -2.86
N ASN A 95 0.19 25.93 -1.66
CA ASN A 95 -0.12 25.25 -0.39
C ASN A 95 -1.63 25.20 -0.09
N THR A 96 -2.39 26.25 -0.42
CA THR A 96 -3.84 26.27 -0.16
C THR A 96 -4.56 25.21 -1.01
N GLY A 97 -5.34 24.36 -0.34
CA GLY A 97 -6.03 23.25 -0.97
C GLY A 97 -5.22 21.95 -1.07
N ASN A 98 -3.97 21.94 -0.58
CA ASN A 98 -2.99 20.93 -0.96
C ASN A 98 -2.45 20.12 0.22
N ILE A 99 -2.70 18.81 0.21
CA ILE A 99 -2.09 17.88 1.15
C ILE A 99 -0.77 17.35 0.56
N GLY A 100 0.35 17.84 1.08
CA GLY A 100 1.69 17.34 0.75
C GLY A 100 2.16 16.14 1.59
N VAL A 101 2.65 15.11 0.91
CA VAL A 101 3.32 13.93 1.48
C VAL A 101 4.77 13.90 1.00
N CYS A 102 5.73 13.58 1.87
CA CYS A 102 7.15 13.46 1.52
C CYS A 102 7.65 12.02 1.71
N ILE A 103 8.10 11.36 0.63
CA ILE A 103 8.82 10.08 0.76
C ILE A 103 10.28 10.34 1.17
N LEU A 104 10.76 9.64 2.19
CA LEU A 104 12.13 9.75 2.67
C LEU A 104 13.09 9.01 1.73
N GLY A 105 13.96 9.76 1.06
CA GLY A 105 15.00 9.26 0.19
C GLY A 105 15.38 10.26 -0.90
N CYS A 106 16.33 9.85 -1.73
CA CYS A 106 16.88 10.64 -2.82
C CYS A 106 16.70 9.90 -4.16
N TYR A 107 15.78 10.39 -4.99
CA TYR A 107 15.20 9.64 -6.14
C TYR A 107 15.45 10.29 -7.51
N HIS A 108 16.47 11.14 -7.63
CA HIS A 108 16.93 11.69 -8.91
C HIS A 108 18.43 11.44 -9.06
N PRO A 109 18.98 11.43 -10.29
CA PRO A 109 20.42 11.39 -10.47
C PRO A 109 21.13 12.46 -9.62
N PRO A 110 22.34 12.17 -9.10
CA PRO A 110 23.05 13.07 -8.22
C PRO A 110 23.22 14.47 -8.83
N GLU A 111 22.72 15.50 -8.14
CA GLU A 111 22.97 16.91 -8.46
C GLU A 111 24.28 17.42 -7.82
N SER A 112 24.91 16.60 -6.98
CA SER A 112 26.20 16.86 -6.29
C SER A 112 27.01 15.55 -6.19
N SER A 113 28.15 15.55 -5.50
CA SER A 113 28.95 14.33 -5.25
C SER A 113 28.30 13.33 -4.29
N ILE A 114 27.10 13.62 -3.76
CA ILE A 114 26.38 12.74 -2.84
C ILE A 114 25.52 11.74 -3.64
N PRO A 115 25.68 10.43 -3.43
CA PRO A 115 24.79 9.38 -3.91
C PRO A 115 23.30 9.73 -3.78
N CYS A 116 22.58 9.73 -4.90
CA CYS A 116 21.13 9.94 -4.97
C CYS A 116 20.57 8.95 -5.99
N TYR A 117 20.25 7.74 -5.54
CA TYR A 117 19.78 6.64 -6.40
C TYR A 117 18.90 5.66 -5.61
N ASP A 118 18.19 6.16 -4.60
CA ASP A 118 17.23 5.34 -3.88
C ASP A 118 16.10 4.91 -4.84
N GLU A 119 15.54 3.73 -4.54
CA GLU A 119 14.35 3.21 -5.20
C GLU A 119 13.19 3.16 -4.21
N MET A 120 11.98 3.41 -4.71
CA MET A 120 10.79 3.29 -3.89
C MET A 120 10.57 1.83 -3.56
N THR A 121 10.59 1.49 -2.28
CA THR A 121 10.37 0.12 -1.83
C THR A 121 8.90 -0.25 -1.96
N TYR A 122 8.63 -1.56 -2.00
CA TYR A 122 7.27 -2.08 -1.94
C TYR A 122 6.51 -1.55 -0.73
N ASN A 123 7.14 -1.53 0.46
CA ASN A 123 6.46 -1.06 1.68
C ASN A 123 6.11 0.42 1.63
N SER A 124 6.99 1.28 1.10
CA SER A 124 6.69 2.70 0.89
C SER A 124 5.57 2.89 -0.12
N GLU A 125 5.61 2.16 -1.24
CA GLU A 125 4.59 2.22 -2.30
C GLU A 125 3.21 1.84 -1.75
N GLN A 126 3.09 0.72 -1.03
CA GLN A 126 1.83 0.30 -0.41
C GLN A 126 1.32 1.31 0.62
N SER A 127 2.22 1.91 1.40
CA SER A 127 1.86 2.93 2.39
C SER A 127 1.39 4.22 1.74
N LEU A 128 2.01 4.63 0.61
CA LEU A 128 1.57 5.76 -0.19
C LEU A 128 0.20 5.51 -0.81
N ILE A 129 -0.04 4.32 -1.36
CA ILE A 129 -1.34 3.93 -1.92
C ILE A 129 -2.42 4.02 -0.85
N GLN A 130 -2.23 3.38 0.31
CA GLN A 130 -3.20 3.41 1.41
C GLN A 130 -3.42 4.84 1.93
N LEU A 131 -2.35 5.61 2.11
CA LEU A 131 -2.42 6.99 2.60
C LEU A 131 -3.19 7.90 1.63
N TYR A 132 -2.85 7.89 0.35
CA TYR A 132 -3.53 8.72 -0.64
C TYR A 132 -4.95 8.24 -0.92
N ALA A 133 -5.23 6.95 -0.82
CA ALA A 133 -6.60 6.44 -0.91
C ALA A 133 -7.45 6.96 0.26
N TRP A 134 -6.92 6.91 1.48
CA TRP A 134 -7.57 7.50 2.65
C TRP A 134 -7.76 9.02 2.51
N ILE A 135 -6.75 9.76 2.06
CA ILE A 135 -6.86 11.22 1.80
C ILE A 135 -7.94 11.51 0.77
N SER A 136 -7.95 10.77 -0.35
CA SER A 136 -8.91 10.96 -1.44
C SER A 136 -10.35 10.72 -0.98
N ASP A 137 -10.57 9.62 -0.26
CA ASP A 137 -11.87 9.24 0.29
C ASP A 137 -12.35 10.21 1.39
N THR A 138 -11.45 10.64 2.27
CA THR A 138 -11.78 11.53 3.40
C THR A 138 -12.08 12.96 2.97
N TYR A 139 -11.29 13.49 2.02
CA TYR A 139 -11.33 14.91 1.65
C TYR A 139 -11.91 15.17 0.26
N GLY A 140 -12.36 14.14 -0.45
CA GLY A 140 -12.99 14.25 -1.76
C GLY A 140 -12.05 14.71 -2.88
N VAL A 141 -10.74 14.46 -2.75
CA VAL A 141 -9.75 14.82 -3.77
C VAL A 141 -9.53 13.64 -4.70
N GLU A 142 -9.82 13.79 -5.99
CA GLU A 142 -9.68 12.69 -6.93
C GLU A 142 -8.21 12.24 -7.10
N PRO A 143 -7.91 10.92 -7.15
CA PRO A 143 -6.54 10.43 -7.31
C PRO A 143 -5.82 11.00 -8.53
N LYS A 144 -6.53 11.24 -9.64
CA LYS A 144 -5.97 11.84 -10.87
C LYS A 144 -5.31 13.22 -10.64
N LEU A 145 -5.67 13.91 -9.56
CA LEU A 145 -5.12 15.23 -9.18
C LEU A 145 -3.80 15.13 -8.39
N LEU A 146 -3.34 13.94 -8.02
CA LEU A 146 -2.04 13.74 -7.39
C LEU A 146 -0.92 14.20 -8.33
N LYS A 147 -0.12 15.16 -7.89
CA LYS A 147 1.01 15.73 -8.63
C LYS A 147 2.34 15.47 -7.94
N GLY A 148 3.43 15.46 -8.69
CA GLY A 148 4.76 15.70 -8.14
C GLY A 148 4.96 17.19 -7.91
N HIS A 149 5.85 17.58 -6.99
CA HIS A 149 6.18 19.00 -6.78
C HIS A 149 6.59 19.71 -8.09
N ARG A 150 7.37 19.03 -8.95
CA ARG A 150 7.78 19.56 -10.25
C ARG A 150 6.63 19.94 -11.20
N ASP A 151 5.44 19.35 -11.04
CA ASP A 151 4.28 19.59 -11.91
C ASP A 151 3.59 20.94 -11.68
N TYR A 152 4.04 21.73 -10.70
CA TYR A 152 3.46 23.05 -10.42
C TYR A 152 4.14 24.16 -11.22
N PHE A 153 5.40 24.48 -10.91
CA PHE A 153 6.13 25.60 -11.51
C PHE A 153 7.39 25.17 -12.28
N GLY A 154 7.71 23.88 -12.31
CA GLY A 154 8.88 23.36 -13.02
C GLY A 154 10.24 23.77 -12.42
N THR A 155 10.26 24.34 -11.22
CA THR A 155 11.48 24.90 -10.58
C THR A 155 12.19 23.92 -9.64
N THR A 156 11.83 22.64 -9.66
CA THR A 156 12.39 21.63 -8.77
C THR A 156 12.44 20.26 -9.43
N SER A 157 13.43 19.45 -9.06
CA SER A 157 13.51 18.04 -9.42
C SER A 157 12.63 17.14 -8.53
N CYS A 158 12.04 17.65 -7.44
CA CYS A 158 11.17 16.89 -6.55
C CYS A 158 9.90 16.37 -7.27
N PRO A 159 9.46 15.10 -7.09
CA PRO A 159 9.90 14.09 -6.12
C PRO A 159 11.05 13.18 -6.61
N GLY A 160 11.81 13.60 -7.61
CA GLY A 160 12.85 12.81 -8.27
C GLY A 160 12.32 12.07 -9.50
N ASN A 161 13.22 11.74 -10.44
CA ASN A 161 12.85 11.13 -11.72
C ASN A 161 12.21 9.74 -11.53
N ASN A 162 12.73 8.95 -10.58
CA ASN A 162 12.29 7.58 -10.34
C ASN A 162 10.88 7.54 -9.73
N VAL A 163 10.55 8.49 -8.86
CA VAL A 163 9.23 8.59 -8.23
C VAL A 163 8.23 9.29 -9.15
N TRP A 164 8.66 10.34 -9.86
CA TRP A 164 7.79 11.09 -10.75
C TRP A 164 7.24 10.22 -11.90
N SER A 165 8.06 9.33 -12.48
CA SER A 165 7.62 8.42 -13.54
C SER A 165 6.54 7.42 -13.08
N LYS A 166 6.45 7.14 -11.78
CA LYS A 166 5.45 6.24 -11.18
C LYS A 166 4.12 6.90 -10.84
N LEU A 167 3.99 8.22 -10.97
CA LEU A 167 2.74 8.92 -10.63
C LEU A 167 1.51 8.39 -11.40
N PRO A 168 1.56 8.07 -12.72
CA PRO A 168 0.41 7.49 -13.42
C PRO A 168 -0.03 6.13 -12.85
N GLU A 169 0.93 5.28 -12.50
CA GLU A 169 0.69 3.97 -11.86
C GLU A 169 0.07 4.17 -10.48
N LEU A 170 0.68 5.00 -9.62
CA LEU A 170 0.15 5.32 -8.29
C LEU A 170 -1.30 5.84 -8.34
N ARG A 171 -1.65 6.72 -9.29
CA ARG A 171 -3.03 7.22 -9.44
C ARG A 171 -4.02 6.08 -9.72
N SER A 172 -3.60 5.12 -10.54
CA SER A 172 -4.41 3.95 -10.88
C SER A 172 -4.57 3.04 -9.66
N GLU A 173 -3.47 2.72 -8.99
CA GLU A 173 -3.45 1.87 -7.78
C GLU A 173 -4.24 2.50 -6.62
N ILE A 174 -4.17 3.81 -6.42
CA ILE A 174 -4.99 4.51 -5.42
C ILE A 174 -6.48 4.37 -5.76
N SER A 175 -6.86 4.57 -7.02
CA SER A 175 -8.26 4.43 -7.47
C SER A 175 -8.77 3.01 -7.26
N LEU A 176 -7.92 2.02 -7.59
CA LEU A 176 -8.14 0.60 -7.38
C LEU A 176 -8.27 0.26 -5.89
N PHE A 177 -7.43 0.82 -5.03
CA PHE A 177 -7.50 0.63 -3.59
C PHE A 177 -8.79 1.22 -2.98
N ILE A 178 -9.23 2.40 -3.44
CA ILE A 178 -10.49 3.00 -2.98
C ILE A 178 -11.67 2.07 -3.29
N MET A 179 -11.68 1.47 -4.48
CA MET A 179 -12.78 0.59 -4.90
C MET A 179 -12.73 -0.81 -4.27
N TYR A 180 -11.54 -1.37 -4.03
CA TYR A 180 -11.38 -2.80 -3.72
C TYR A 180 -10.51 -3.13 -2.50
N GLY A 181 -9.86 -2.15 -1.87
CA GLY A 181 -8.88 -2.35 -0.79
C GLY A 181 -7.53 -2.87 -1.27
N PHE A 182 -6.73 -3.50 -0.38
CA PHE A 182 -5.47 -4.15 -0.76
C PHE A 182 -5.74 -5.20 -1.86
N GLN A 183 -5.01 -5.13 -2.97
CA GLN A 183 -5.11 -6.08 -4.07
C GLN A 183 -3.94 -7.07 -4.03
N PRO A 184 -4.15 -8.35 -4.35
CA PRO A 184 -3.05 -9.27 -4.50
C PRO A 184 -2.15 -8.86 -5.66
N THR A 185 -0.83 -9.01 -5.49
CA THR A 185 0.16 -8.62 -6.52
C THR A 185 0.62 -9.79 -7.40
N ARG A 186 0.20 -11.01 -7.07
CA ARG A 186 0.50 -12.22 -7.83
C ARG A 186 -0.63 -13.23 -7.72
N PHE A 187 -0.64 -14.19 -8.63
CA PHE A 187 -1.38 -15.42 -8.40
C PHE A 187 -0.73 -16.19 -7.26
N ALA A 188 -1.53 -16.69 -6.31
CA ALA A 188 -1.03 -17.54 -5.23
C ALA A 188 -2.10 -18.54 -4.78
N LEU A 189 -1.69 -19.77 -4.47
CA LEU A 189 -2.52 -20.79 -3.82
C LEU A 189 -1.93 -21.12 -2.45
N PHE A 190 -2.71 -20.93 -1.38
CA PHE A 190 -2.25 -21.17 -0.01
C PHE A 190 -2.65 -22.55 0.49
N GLN A 191 -1.88 -23.06 1.44
CA GLN A 191 -2.25 -24.28 2.17
C GLN A 191 -3.62 -24.09 2.83
N ASN A 192 -4.50 -25.09 2.70
CA ASN A 192 -5.83 -25.08 3.28
C ASN A 192 -5.76 -24.95 4.80
N TYR A 193 -6.73 -24.26 5.40
CA TYR A 193 -6.85 -24.15 6.85
C TYR A 193 -8.29 -24.43 7.32
N PRO A 194 -8.48 -25.25 8.37
CA PRO A 194 -7.44 -26.04 9.06
C PRO A 194 -6.87 -27.19 8.19
N ASN A 195 -5.65 -27.66 8.52
CA ASN A 195 -5.07 -28.88 7.94
C ASN A 195 -4.15 -29.56 8.98
N PRO A 196 -4.49 -30.75 9.52
CA PRO A 196 -5.68 -31.55 9.21
C PRO A 196 -7.01 -30.87 9.60
N PHE A 197 -8.13 -31.32 9.03
CA PHE A 197 -9.48 -30.80 9.32
C PHE A 197 -10.50 -31.93 9.53
N ASN A 198 -11.62 -31.68 10.24
CA ASN A 198 -12.61 -32.73 10.58
C ASN A 198 -13.86 -32.70 9.69
N SER A 199 -14.41 -31.52 9.41
CA SER A 199 -15.69 -31.38 8.69
C SER A 199 -15.61 -30.47 7.47
N SER A 200 -14.83 -29.39 7.56
CA SER A 200 -14.59 -28.49 6.46
C SER A 200 -13.21 -27.85 6.55
N THR A 201 -12.72 -27.41 5.40
CA THR A 201 -11.51 -26.60 5.28
C THR A 201 -11.73 -25.45 4.31
N THR A 202 -11.01 -24.35 4.53
CA THR A 202 -11.00 -23.22 3.61
C THR A 202 -9.76 -23.28 2.73
N LEU A 203 -9.95 -23.09 1.42
CA LEU A 203 -8.90 -22.91 0.42
C LEU A 203 -8.80 -21.42 0.10
N HIS A 204 -7.65 -20.81 0.35
CA HIS A 204 -7.39 -19.40 0.06
C HIS A 204 -6.56 -19.26 -1.21
N TYR A 205 -6.84 -18.23 -2.02
CA TYR A 205 -6.08 -17.94 -3.23
C TYR A 205 -6.18 -16.47 -3.65
N ASP A 206 -5.17 -16.03 -4.41
CA ASP A 206 -4.97 -14.64 -4.80
C ASP A 206 -5.09 -14.48 -6.32
N LEU A 207 -5.82 -13.44 -6.74
CA LEU A 207 -5.96 -13.05 -8.13
C LEU A 207 -5.50 -11.58 -8.31
N PRO A 208 -4.39 -11.31 -9.01
CA PRO A 208 -3.91 -9.94 -9.22
C PRO A 208 -4.61 -9.22 -10.38
N LYS A 209 -5.31 -9.96 -11.23
CA LYS A 209 -6.08 -9.46 -12.38
C LYS A 209 -7.33 -10.34 -12.57
N PRO A 210 -8.37 -9.88 -13.28
CA PRO A 210 -9.48 -10.75 -13.66
C PRO A 210 -8.94 -11.98 -14.40
N SER A 211 -9.42 -13.16 -14.05
CA SER A 211 -8.86 -14.42 -14.55
C SER A 211 -9.83 -15.59 -14.44
N SER A 212 -9.65 -16.55 -15.34
CA SER A 212 -10.27 -17.87 -15.28
C SER A 212 -9.76 -18.64 -14.06
N VAL A 213 -10.68 -19.11 -13.21
CA VAL A 213 -10.39 -19.87 -12.00
C VAL A 213 -11.02 -21.24 -12.09
N VAL A 214 -10.18 -22.28 -11.96
CA VAL A 214 -10.64 -23.67 -11.81
C VAL A 214 -10.02 -24.28 -10.57
N ILE A 215 -10.83 -24.81 -9.66
CA ILE A 215 -10.36 -25.48 -8.44
C ILE A 215 -11.08 -26.82 -8.29
N SER A 216 -10.31 -27.90 -8.32
CA SER A 216 -10.83 -29.28 -8.19
C SER A 216 -10.09 -30.06 -7.12
N ILE A 217 -10.79 -31.01 -6.51
CA ILE A 217 -10.28 -31.90 -5.47
C ILE A 217 -10.15 -33.31 -6.02
N TYR A 218 -9.06 -33.98 -5.65
CA TYR A 218 -8.70 -35.32 -6.06
C TYR A 218 -8.39 -36.20 -4.85
N ASP A 219 -8.70 -37.49 -4.95
CA ASP A 219 -8.28 -38.50 -3.98
C ASP A 219 -6.80 -38.89 -4.18
N ILE A 220 -6.28 -39.79 -3.34
CA ILE A 220 -4.89 -40.27 -3.42
C ILE A 220 -4.57 -41.06 -4.69
N LEU A 221 -5.58 -41.58 -5.38
CA LEU A 221 -5.44 -42.30 -6.65
C LEU A 221 -5.50 -41.36 -7.86
N GLY A 222 -5.79 -40.07 -7.64
CA GLY A 222 -5.92 -39.06 -8.69
C GLY A 222 -7.32 -38.96 -9.30
N ASN A 223 -8.33 -39.61 -8.71
CA ASN A 223 -9.71 -39.46 -9.18
C ASN A 223 -10.29 -38.13 -8.70
N GLU A 224 -10.98 -37.41 -9.60
CA GLU A 224 -11.60 -36.12 -9.27
C GLU A 224 -12.85 -36.30 -8.41
N VAL A 225 -12.75 -35.91 -7.15
CA VAL A 225 -13.82 -35.99 -6.13
C VAL A 225 -14.90 -34.94 -6.39
N ILE A 226 -14.50 -33.69 -6.66
CA ILE A 226 -15.41 -32.55 -6.90
C ILE A 226 -14.66 -31.39 -7.56
N GLU A 227 -15.34 -30.66 -8.45
CA GLU A 227 -14.92 -29.33 -8.92
C GLU A 227 -15.66 -28.28 -8.08
N LEU A 228 -14.91 -27.43 -7.37
CA LEU A 228 -15.46 -26.41 -6.48
C LEU A 228 -15.71 -25.07 -7.18
N VAL A 229 -14.88 -24.74 -8.17
CA VAL A 229 -14.91 -23.46 -8.89
C VAL A 229 -14.54 -23.72 -10.34
N ASN A 230 -15.29 -23.13 -11.27
CA ASN A 230 -15.00 -23.13 -12.71
C ASN A 230 -15.68 -21.93 -13.37
N GLU A 231 -15.12 -20.75 -13.16
CA GLU A 231 -15.70 -19.49 -13.62
C GLU A 231 -14.63 -18.41 -13.80
N GLU A 232 -14.98 -17.35 -14.53
CA GLU A 232 -14.19 -16.12 -14.56
C GLU A 232 -14.44 -15.33 -13.27
N GLN A 233 -13.37 -14.99 -12.56
CA GLN A 233 -13.46 -14.18 -11.34
C GLN A 233 -12.73 -12.86 -11.52
N HIS A 234 -13.29 -11.79 -10.94
CA HIS A 234 -12.54 -10.55 -10.74
C HIS A 234 -11.35 -10.79 -9.80
N TYR A 235 -10.36 -9.90 -9.86
CA TYR A 235 -9.21 -9.91 -8.96
C TYR A 235 -9.61 -9.80 -7.47
N GLY A 236 -8.63 -10.01 -6.59
CA GLY A 236 -8.78 -9.91 -5.14
C GLY A 236 -8.35 -11.18 -4.40
N TYR A 237 -8.32 -11.08 -3.08
CA TYR A 237 -8.16 -12.21 -2.17
C TYR A 237 -9.45 -13.03 -2.15
N LYS A 238 -9.37 -14.32 -2.49
CA LYS A 238 -10.52 -15.21 -2.60
C LYS A 238 -10.41 -16.38 -1.63
N LYS A 239 -11.56 -17.00 -1.37
CA LYS A 239 -11.64 -18.23 -0.59
C LYS A 239 -12.82 -19.08 -1.04
N ILE A 240 -12.65 -20.40 -0.92
CA ILE A 240 -13.73 -21.38 -1.09
C ILE A 240 -13.65 -22.42 0.02
N ILE A 241 -14.80 -22.95 0.45
CA ILE A 241 -14.87 -23.96 1.51
C ILE A 241 -15.15 -25.31 0.87
N TRP A 242 -14.42 -26.33 1.29
CA TRP A 242 -14.78 -27.72 1.03
C TRP A 242 -15.29 -28.38 2.31
N ASN A 243 -16.47 -28.99 2.24
CA ASN A 243 -17.13 -29.64 3.37
C ASN A 243 -16.83 -31.15 3.46
N GLY A 244 -15.78 -31.64 2.78
CA GLY A 244 -15.47 -33.08 2.75
C GLY A 244 -16.55 -33.89 2.02
N GLU A 245 -17.13 -33.34 0.95
CA GLU A 245 -18.20 -33.98 0.15
C GLU A 245 -17.74 -34.21 -1.29
N ASN A 246 -18.27 -35.25 -1.92
CA ASN A 246 -18.14 -35.50 -3.35
C ASN A 246 -19.23 -34.77 -4.15
N ARG A 247 -19.24 -34.92 -5.48
CA ARG A 247 -20.25 -34.30 -6.37
C ARG A 247 -21.70 -34.68 -6.08
N GLU A 248 -21.94 -35.81 -5.42
CA GLU A 248 -23.27 -36.29 -5.07
C GLU A 248 -23.75 -35.71 -3.72
N GLY A 249 -22.92 -34.91 -3.05
CA GLY A 249 -23.19 -34.39 -1.69
C GLY A 249 -22.89 -35.40 -0.58
N ASN A 250 -22.30 -36.55 -0.90
CA ASN A 250 -21.95 -37.58 0.07
C ASN A 250 -20.61 -37.27 0.74
N LYS A 251 -20.52 -37.48 2.06
CA LYS A 251 -19.25 -37.35 2.80
C LYS A 251 -18.22 -38.35 2.29
N VAL A 252 -17.00 -37.86 2.07
CA VAL A 252 -15.86 -38.71 1.70
C VAL A 252 -15.17 -39.27 2.94
N SER A 253 -14.49 -40.40 2.78
CA SER A 253 -13.77 -41.06 3.88
C SER A 253 -12.63 -40.20 4.43
N PRO A 254 -12.29 -40.28 5.73
CA PRO A 254 -11.06 -39.69 6.25
C PRO A 254 -9.84 -40.19 5.48
N GLY A 255 -8.89 -39.29 5.19
CA GLY A 255 -7.76 -39.62 4.34
C GLY A 255 -7.01 -38.40 3.79
N VAL A 256 -6.06 -38.69 2.90
CA VAL A 256 -5.29 -37.67 2.18
C VAL A 256 -5.99 -37.35 0.87
N TYR A 257 -6.11 -36.06 0.60
CA TYR A 257 -6.66 -35.51 -0.63
C TYR A 257 -5.72 -34.45 -1.19
N PHE A 258 -5.91 -34.10 -2.45
CA PHE A 258 -5.19 -33.03 -3.13
C PHE A 258 -6.19 -32.06 -3.74
N TYR A 259 -5.92 -30.77 -3.65
CA TYR A 259 -6.64 -29.79 -4.47
C TYR A 259 -5.68 -29.17 -5.47
N LYS A 260 -6.16 -29.03 -6.70
CA LYS A 260 -5.45 -28.42 -7.82
C LYS A 260 -6.19 -27.16 -8.22
N ALA A 261 -5.47 -26.04 -8.31
CA ALA A 261 -6.01 -24.78 -8.78
C ALA A 261 -5.31 -24.34 -10.06
N LYS A 262 -6.09 -23.84 -11.02
CA LYS A 262 -5.65 -23.02 -12.14
C LYS A 262 -6.16 -21.59 -11.89
N LEU A 263 -5.25 -20.66 -11.63
CA LEU A 263 -5.52 -19.25 -11.35
C LEU A 263 -4.90 -18.43 -12.48
N GLY A 264 -5.66 -18.17 -13.55
CA GLY A 264 -5.12 -17.55 -14.77
C GLY A 264 -3.97 -18.38 -15.36
N GLU A 265 -2.74 -17.90 -15.20
CA GLU A 265 -1.50 -18.53 -15.69
C GLU A 265 -0.86 -19.48 -14.67
N LEU A 266 -1.23 -19.41 -13.39
CA LEU A 266 -0.68 -20.29 -12.33
C LEU A 266 -1.45 -21.62 -12.29
N ILE A 267 -0.72 -22.75 -12.27
CA ILE A 267 -1.28 -24.07 -11.98
C ILE A 267 -0.51 -24.65 -10.78
N GLU A 268 -1.20 -24.93 -9.68
CA GLU A 268 -0.59 -25.45 -8.46
C GLU A 268 -1.46 -26.52 -7.80
N THR A 269 -0.82 -27.48 -7.13
CA THR A 269 -1.47 -28.55 -6.36
C THR A 269 -0.97 -28.55 -4.92
N LYS A 270 -1.86 -28.77 -3.96
CA LYS A 270 -1.55 -28.87 -2.53
C LYS A 270 -2.23 -30.07 -1.89
N LYS A 271 -1.59 -30.63 -0.86
CA LYS A 271 -2.08 -31.79 -0.09
C LYS A 271 -2.91 -31.33 1.10
N MET A 272 -4.02 -32.01 1.39
CA MET A 272 -4.84 -31.82 2.58
C MET A 272 -5.18 -33.14 3.26
N THR A 273 -5.42 -33.12 4.57
CA THR A 273 -5.74 -34.31 5.37
C THR A 273 -7.08 -34.13 6.07
N LEU A 274 -8.06 -34.96 5.71
CA LEU A 274 -9.37 -35.06 6.37
C LEU A 274 -9.29 -36.09 7.50
N MET A 275 -9.71 -35.67 8.69
CA MET A 275 -9.82 -36.46 9.91
C MET A 275 -11.29 -36.74 10.23
N LYS A 276 -11.51 -37.59 11.23
CA LYS A 276 -12.83 -37.92 11.75
C LYS A 276 -13.27 -36.92 12.82
#